data_AF-A0A7K1F050-F1
#
_entry.id   AF-A0A7K1F050-F1
#
_cell.length_a   1.000
_cell.length_b   1.000
_cell.length_c   1.000
_cell.angle_alpha   90.00
_cell.angle_beta   90.00
_cell.angle_gamma   90.00
#
_symmetry.space_group_name_H-M   'P 1'
#
loop_
_entity.id
_entity.type
_entity.pdbx_description
1 polymer ?
#
loop_
_entity_poly.entity_id
_entity_poly.type
_entity_poly.pdbx_seq_one_letter_code
_entity_poly.pdbx_strand_id
1 'polypeptide(L)'
;MSDIEIAQAATMKPINDIGASLGIDVEHLEAYGKYKAKVNLKYLTALPERKDSKLILVTAISPTPAGEGKTTTTVGLGDALRYIGKSAMIALREPSLGPVFGMKGGAAGGGYAQVVPMEDINLHFTGDFNAIALANNLLAALIDNHIHHGNELAIDIRRVTWKRVMDMNDRALREIIQSIGGVGNGYPRSDGFDIVVASEIMAIFCLATSIEDLKEKIGKIVVGYKRDKTPVLASELNAQGAMTVILKDAFQPNLVQTLENTPAFIHGGPFANIAHGCNSVVATTSAMKLADYVVTEAGFGADLGAEKFIDIKCRKSGLR
;
A
#
# COMPACT_ATOMS: atom_id res chain seq x y z
N MET A 1 -26.55 12.21 -10.06
CA MET A 1 -26.21 11.25 -8.99
C MET A 1 -24.84 11.61 -8.48
N SER A 2 -24.64 11.57 -7.18
CA SER A 2 -23.32 11.64 -6.55
C SER A 2 -22.53 10.34 -6.79
N ASP A 3 -21.21 10.38 -6.60
CA ASP A 3 -20.35 9.20 -6.81
C ASP A 3 -20.80 8.00 -5.95
N ILE A 4 -21.19 8.25 -4.70
CA ILE A 4 -21.65 7.21 -3.79
C ILE A 4 -23.00 6.62 -4.22
N GLU A 5 -23.93 7.43 -4.72
CA GLU A 5 -25.21 6.95 -5.25
C GLU A 5 -24.99 6.06 -6.48
N ILE A 6 -24.02 6.38 -7.33
CA ILE A 6 -23.65 5.55 -8.48
C ILE A 6 -23.06 4.22 -7.99
N ALA A 7 -22.14 4.26 -7.01
CA ALA A 7 -21.50 3.08 -6.46
C ALA A 7 -22.50 2.14 -5.76
N GLN A 8 -23.48 2.67 -5.03
CA GLN A 8 -24.52 1.90 -4.35
C GLN A 8 -25.54 1.29 -5.32
N ALA A 9 -25.79 1.92 -6.47
CA ALA A 9 -26.65 1.40 -7.52
C ALA A 9 -25.98 0.32 -8.39
N ALA A 10 -24.69 0.05 -8.20
CA ALA A 10 -23.91 -0.84 -9.06
C ALA A 10 -24.28 -2.32 -8.85
N THR A 11 -24.56 -3.02 -9.94
CA THR A 11 -24.74 -4.48 -9.93
C THR A 11 -23.37 -5.18 -9.99
N MET A 12 -22.73 -5.32 -8.84
CA MET A 12 -21.45 -6.01 -8.73
C MET A 12 -21.58 -7.52 -8.96
N LYS A 13 -20.63 -8.11 -9.69
CA LYS A 13 -20.51 -9.57 -9.80
C LYS A 13 -19.87 -10.15 -8.55
N PRO A 14 -20.25 -11.35 -8.09
CA PRO A 14 -19.50 -12.09 -7.09
C PRO A 14 -18.00 -12.12 -7.44
N ILE A 15 -17.14 -11.96 -6.44
CA ILE A 15 -15.70 -11.85 -6.70
C ILE A 15 -15.11 -13.11 -7.32
N ASN A 16 -15.72 -14.26 -7.07
CA ASN A 16 -15.36 -15.53 -7.69
C ASN A 16 -15.55 -15.49 -9.21
N ASP A 17 -16.58 -14.80 -9.71
CA ASP A 17 -16.84 -14.66 -11.15
C ASP A 17 -15.81 -13.72 -11.79
N ILE A 18 -15.39 -12.68 -11.06
CA ILE A 18 -14.29 -11.78 -11.47
C ILE A 18 -12.98 -12.57 -11.55
N GLY A 19 -12.67 -13.39 -10.54
CA GLY A 19 -11.51 -14.27 -10.53
C GLY A 19 -11.53 -15.29 -11.67
N ALA A 20 -12.67 -15.93 -11.91
CA ALA A 20 -12.86 -16.88 -13.02
C ALA A 20 -12.62 -16.21 -14.38
N SER A 21 -13.00 -14.94 -14.54
CA SER A 21 -12.72 -14.17 -15.77
C SER A 21 -11.22 -13.93 -16.03
N LEU A 22 -10.38 -14.10 -15.01
CA LEU A 22 -8.92 -14.05 -15.07
C LEU A 22 -8.27 -15.44 -15.08
N GLY A 23 -9.06 -16.52 -15.06
CA GLY A 23 -8.55 -17.88 -14.91
C GLY A 23 -8.04 -18.22 -13.51
N ILE A 24 -8.54 -17.53 -12.48
CA ILE A 24 -8.20 -17.78 -11.09
C ILE A 24 -9.28 -18.66 -10.47
N ASP A 25 -8.90 -19.88 -10.07
CA ASP A 25 -9.79 -20.80 -9.37
C ASP A 25 -10.11 -20.32 -7.95
N VAL A 26 -11.29 -20.69 -7.46
CA VAL A 26 -11.82 -20.24 -6.16
C VAL A 26 -10.90 -20.61 -4.98
N GLU A 27 -10.13 -21.69 -5.08
CA GLU A 27 -9.18 -22.11 -4.04
C GLU A 27 -7.99 -21.14 -3.88
N HIS A 28 -7.74 -20.28 -4.86
CA HIS A 28 -6.71 -19.24 -4.82
C HIS A 28 -7.28 -17.86 -4.43
N LEU A 29 -8.56 -17.79 -4.08
CA LEU A 29 -9.24 -16.58 -3.64
C LEU A 29 -9.64 -16.70 -2.15
N GLU A 30 -9.08 -15.82 -1.33
CA GLU A 30 -9.48 -15.66 0.06
C GLU A 30 -10.52 -14.54 0.14
N ALA A 31 -11.80 -14.91 0.19
CA ALA A 31 -12.91 -13.96 0.09
C ALA A 31 -13.08 -13.07 1.34
N TYR A 32 -13.21 -11.76 1.13
CA TYR A 32 -13.57 -10.75 2.14
C TYR A 32 -14.99 -10.26 1.85
N GLY A 33 -15.97 -11.07 2.26
CA GLY A 33 -17.35 -10.92 1.84
C GLY A 33 -17.55 -11.38 0.40
N LYS A 34 -18.56 -10.84 -0.29
CA LYS A 34 -18.97 -11.32 -1.63
C LYS A 34 -18.22 -10.68 -2.81
N TYR A 35 -17.67 -9.49 -2.61
CA TYR A 35 -17.23 -8.61 -3.70
C TYR A 35 -15.75 -8.22 -3.64
N LYS A 36 -14.98 -8.83 -2.74
CA LYS A 36 -13.54 -8.58 -2.54
C LYS A 36 -12.86 -9.90 -2.17
N ALA A 37 -11.62 -10.08 -2.61
CA ALA A 37 -10.82 -11.23 -2.21
C ALA A 37 -9.33 -10.87 -2.20
N LYS A 38 -8.55 -11.50 -1.32
CA LYS A 38 -7.10 -11.59 -1.50
C LYS A 38 -6.79 -12.72 -2.46
N VAL A 39 -5.81 -12.53 -3.33
CA VAL A 39 -5.38 -13.57 -4.29
C VAL A 39 -4.09 -14.21 -3.79
N ASN A 40 -4.09 -15.54 -3.73
CA ASN A 40 -3.00 -16.32 -3.16
C ASN A 40 -1.64 -15.97 -3.79
N LEU A 41 -0.71 -15.49 -2.96
CA LEU A 41 0.59 -15.04 -3.46
C LEU A 41 1.43 -16.17 -4.08
N LYS A 42 1.33 -17.40 -3.54
CA LYS A 42 2.09 -18.54 -4.10
C LYS A 42 1.59 -18.88 -5.49
N TYR A 43 0.27 -18.86 -5.71
CA TYR A 43 -0.33 -19.01 -7.02
C TYR A 43 0.16 -17.93 -7.99
N LEU A 44 0.05 -16.64 -7.62
CA LEU A 44 0.49 -15.52 -8.47
C LEU A 44 1.98 -15.58 -8.83
N THR A 45 2.81 -16.03 -7.89
CA THR A 45 4.26 -16.16 -8.10
C THR A 45 4.57 -17.31 -9.06
N ALA A 46 3.83 -18.42 -8.98
CA ALA A 46 3.99 -19.60 -9.84
C ALA A 46 3.48 -19.39 -11.28
N LEU A 47 2.61 -18.41 -11.52
CA LEU A 47 2.15 -18.08 -12.87
C LEU A 47 3.34 -17.68 -13.77
N PRO A 48 3.38 -18.17 -15.02
CA PRO A 48 4.40 -17.79 -15.97
C PRO A 48 4.26 -16.32 -16.37
N GLU A 49 5.38 -15.68 -16.72
CA GLU A 49 5.35 -14.35 -17.31
C GLU A 49 4.65 -14.36 -18.68
N ARG A 50 3.77 -13.37 -18.92
CA ARG A 50 3.20 -13.13 -20.24
C ARG A 50 4.09 -12.17 -21.01
N LYS A 51 4.83 -12.70 -21.99
CA LYS A 51 5.79 -11.91 -22.80
C LYS A 51 5.16 -10.71 -23.51
N ASP A 52 3.88 -10.81 -23.88
CA ASP A 52 3.19 -9.78 -24.65
C ASP A 52 2.32 -8.83 -23.80
N SER A 53 2.33 -8.98 -22.47
CA SER A 53 1.58 -8.08 -21.58
C SER A 53 2.09 -6.65 -21.69
N LYS A 54 1.17 -5.69 -21.76
CA LYS A 54 1.45 -4.25 -21.92
C LYS A 54 1.17 -3.52 -20.62
N LEU A 55 2.19 -2.88 -20.08
CA LEU A 55 2.05 -1.99 -18.92
C LEU A 55 1.78 -0.57 -19.38
N ILE A 56 0.65 -0.01 -18.95
CA ILE A 56 0.23 1.36 -19.26
C ILE A 56 0.28 2.19 -17.98
N LEU A 57 1.15 3.19 -17.97
CA LEU A 57 1.20 4.17 -16.89
C LEU A 57 0.32 5.38 -17.21
N VAL A 58 -0.66 5.65 -16.36
CA VAL A 58 -1.44 6.89 -16.35
C VAL A 58 -0.77 7.87 -15.39
N THR A 59 -0.48 9.06 -15.89
CA THR A 59 0.03 10.19 -15.12
C THR A 59 -0.72 11.48 -15.49
N ALA A 60 -0.38 12.60 -14.86
CA ALA A 60 -1.04 13.87 -15.08
C ALA A 60 -0.03 15.02 -15.17
N ILE A 61 -0.54 16.21 -15.54
CA ILE A 61 0.16 17.47 -15.31
C ILE A 61 0.30 17.73 -13.80
N SER A 62 1.08 18.75 -13.42
CA SER A 62 1.16 19.18 -12.02
C SER A 62 -0.24 19.54 -11.50
N PRO A 63 -0.64 19.03 -10.32
CA PRO A 63 -2.02 19.14 -9.84
C PRO A 63 -2.40 20.59 -9.53
N THR A 64 -3.65 20.92 -9.83
CA THR A 64 -4.26 22.23 -9.63
C THR A 64 -5.54 22.09 -8.80
N PRO A 65 -6.05 23.17 -8.18
CA PRO A 65 -7.32 23.13 -7.45
C PRO A 65 -8.54 22.69 -8.30
N ALA A 66 -8.45 22.73 -9.63
CA ALA A 66 -9.52 22.31 -10.53
C ALA A 66 -9.73 20.78 -10.54
N GLY A 67 -8.70 20.00 -10.23
CA GLY A 67 -8.71 18.54 -10.26
C GLY A 67 -8.57 17.98 -11.68
N GLU A 68 -7.67 17.02 -11.85
CA GLU A 68 -7.30 16.49 -13.18
C GLU A 68 -7.98 15.17 -13.53
N GLY A 69 -8.67 14.52 -12.57
CA GLY A 69 -9.41 13.28 -12.83
C GLY A 69 -8.53 12.07 -13.21
N LYS A 70 -7.26 12.05 -12.81
CA LYS A 70 -6.30 10.98 -13.18
C LYS A 70 -6.83 9.57 -12.92
N THR A 71 -7.32 9.29 -11.71
CA THR A 71 -7.79 7.94 -11.36
C THR A 71 -9.08 7.56 -12.08
N THR A 72 -9.95 8.53 -12.36
CA THR A 72 -11.10 8.34 -13.25
C THR A 72 -10.66 7.89 -14.65
N THR A 73 -9.59 8.51 -15.19
CA THR A 73 -8.99 8.08 -16.47
C THR A 73 -8.38 6.68 -16.38
N THR A 74 -7.68 6.35 -15.29
CA THR A 74 -7.13 4.99 -15.07
C THR A 74 -8.22 3.93 -15.12
N VAL A 75 -9.34 4.17 -14.43
CA VAL A 75 -10.48 3.25 -14.41
C VAL A 75 -11.18 3.19 -15.77
N GLY A 76 -11.52 4.35 -16.33
CA GLY A 76 -12.22 4.43 -17.61
C GLY A 76 -11.42 3.85 -18.77
N LEU A 77 -10.08 3.96 -18.76
CA LEU A 77 -9.23 3.32 -19.76
C LEU A 77 -9.27 1.79 -19.64
N GLY A 78 -9.26 1.24 -18.42
CA GLY A 78 -9.40 -0.20 -18.20
C GLY A 78 -10.74 -0.73 -18.69
N ASP A 79 -11.83 -0.03 -18.38
CA ASP A 79 -13.18 -0.35 -18.87
C ASP A 79 -13.26 -0.28 -20.40
N ALA A 80 -12.76 0.80 -21.00
CA ALA A 80 -12.73 0.98 -22.45
C ALA A 80 -11.93 -0.12 -23.17
N LEU A 81 -10.79 -0.55 -22.61
CA LEU A 81 -10.00 -1.66 -23.17
C LEU A 81 -10.79 -2.97 -23.18
N ARG A 82 -11.54 -3.27 -22.13
CA ARG A 82 -12.41 -4.46 -22.10
C ARG A 82 -13.59 -4.33 -23.04
N TYR A 83 -14.18 -3.14 -23.15
CA TYR A 83 -15.27 -2.87 -24.08
C TYR A 83 -14.87 -3.17 -25.54
N ILE A 84 -13.63 -2.86 -25.94
CA ILE A 84 -13.10 -3.19 -27.27
C ILE A 84 -12.53 -4.62 -27.38
N GLY A 85 -12.80 -5.47 -26.40
CA GLY A 85 -12.45 -6.89 -26.41
C GLY A 85 -11.00 -7.22 -26.01
N LYS A 86 -10.27 -6.32 -25.33
CA LYS A 86 -8.95 -6.64 -24.77
C LYS A 86 -9.08 -7.25 -23.38
N SER A 87 -8.20 -8.20 -23.07
CA SER A 87 -8.00 -8.65 -21.69
C SER A 87 -7.23 -7.58 -20.92
N ALA A 88 -7.94 -6.79 -20.11
CA ALA A 88 -7.36 -5.70 -19.33
C ALA A 88 -7.65 -5.83 -17.84
N MET A 89 -6.68 -5.38 -17.04
CA MET A 89 -6.75 -5.21 -15.59
C MET A 89 -6.27 -3.82 -15.18
N ILE A 90 -6.77 -3.37 -14.04
CA ILE A 90 -6.33 -2.11 -13.42
C ILE A 90 -5.55 -2.41 -12.15
N ALA A 91 -4.54 -1.60 -11.81
CA ALA A 91 -3.83 -1.67 -10.55
C ALA A 91 -3.73 -0.27 -9.89
N LEU A 92 -4.42 -0.09 -8.77
CA LEU A 92 -4.54 1.16 -8.01
C LEU A 92 -3.98 1.05 -6.59
N ARG A 93 -3.84 2.22 -5.97
CA ARG A 93 -3.46 2.35 -4.57
C ARG A 93 -4.69 2.30 -3.67
N GLU A 94 -4.54 1.75 -2.48
CA GLU A 94 -5.51 1.87 -1.41
C GLU A 94 -5.46 3.31 -0.83
N PRO A 95 -6.61 3.97 -0.61
CA PRO A 95 -6.64 5.25 0.07
C PRO A 95 -6.40 5.09 1.58
N SER A 96 -5.76 6.09 2.18
CA SER A 96 -5.71 6.22 3.63
C SER A 96 -7.10 6.52 4.20
N LEU A 97 -7.40 5.90 5.33
CA LEU A 97 -8.67 6.02 6.05
C LEU A 97 -8.82 7.40 6.70
N GLY A 98 -7.75 7.96 7.26
CA GLY A 98 -7.79 9.24 7.98
C GLY A 98 -8.40 10.40 7.17
N PRO A 99 -7.98 10.65 5.92
CA PRO A 99 -8.56 11.67 5.03
C PRO A 99 -10.06 11.55 4.75
N VAL A 100 -10.63 10.34 4.81
CA VAL A 100 -12.05 10.09 4.55
C VAL A 100 -12.94 10.79 5.57
N PHE A 101 -12.49 10.88 6.82
CA PHE A 101 -13.17 11.62 7.89
C PHE A 101 -12.81 13.12 7.92
N GLY A 102 -12.01 13.58 6.97
CA GLY A 102 -11.60 14.97 6.80
C GLY A 102 -12.31 15.65 5.63
N MET A 103 -11.53 16.20 4.69
CA MET A 103 -12.06 16.92 3.52
C MET A 103 -12.03 16.12 2.22
N LYS A 104 -11.33 14.98 2.15
CA LYS A 104 -11.17 14.22 0.91
C LYS A 104 -12.10 13.00 0.91
N GLY A 105 -13.14 13.04 0.08
CA GLY A 105 -13.89 11.85 -0.31
C GLY A 105 -13.13 11.01 -1.34
N GLY A 106 -13.43 9.71 -1.36
CA GLY A 106 -13.10 8.66 -2.35
C GLY A 106 -11.93 8.85 -3.32
N ALA A 107 -10.92 7.96 -3.26
CA ALA A 107 -9.77 8.00 -4.18
C ALA A 107 -9.82 6.96 -5.32
N ALA A 108 -10.94 6.26 -5.51
CA ALA A 108 -11.06 5.11 -6.42
C ALA A 108 -11.79 5.44 -7.74
N GLY A 109 -11.56 6.63 -8.30
CA GLY A 109 -12.22 7.12 -9.51
C GLY A 109 -13.34 8.11 -9.21
N GLY A 110 -14.26 8.31 -10.16
CA GLY A 110 -15.41 9.21 -10.02
C GLY A 110 -16.40 9.08 -11.18
N GLY A 111 -17.65 9.50 -10.97
CA GLY A 111 -18.72 9.35 -11.96
C GLY A 111 -18.99 7.88 -12.30
N TYR A 112 -19.06 7.55 -13.59
CA TYR A 112 -19.28 6.16 -14.04
C TYR A 112 -17.99 5.33 -14.21
N ALA A 113 -16.83 5.90 -13.85
CA ALA A 113 -15.55 5.20 -13.85
C ALA A 113 -15.02 5.12 -12.41
N GLN A 114 -15.52 4.14 -11.66
CA GLN A 114 -15.15 3.89 -10.26
C GLN A 114 -14.79 2.42 -10.03
N VAL A 115 -13.93 2.16 -9.04
CA VAL A 115 -13.71 0.83 -8.47
C VAL A 115 -14.59 0.64 -7.24
N VAL A 116 -15.22 -0.53 -7.13
CA VAL A 116 -16.22 -0.87 -6.10
C VAL A 116 -15.88 -2.20 -5.42
N PRO A 117 -16.29 -2.39 -4.15
CA PRO A 117 -17.17 -1.54 -3.31
C PRO A 117 -16.45 -0.34 -2.68
N MET A 118 -16.92 0.88 -2.98
CA MET A 118 -16.28 2.14 -2.63
C MET A 118 -16.20 2.39 -1.11
N GLU A 119 -17.24 2.01 -0.36
CA GLU A 119 -17.29 2.16 1.10
C GLU A 119 -16.20 1.33 1.78
N ASP A 120 -16.04 0.08 1.38
CA ASP A 120 -15.02 -0.80 1.94
C ASP A 120 -13.61 -0.30 1.59
N ILE A 121 -13.38 0.11 0.34
CA ILE A 121 -12.09 0.62 -0.14
C ILE A 121 -11.65 1.85 0.65
N ASN A 122 -12.58 2.71 1.05
CA ASN A 122 -12.29 3.94 1.80
C ASN A 122 -12.16 3.73 3.32
N LEU A 123 -12.53 2.55 3.84
CA LEU A 123 -12.49 2.25 5.26
C LEU A 123 -11.41 1.20 5.56
N HIS A 124 -11.80 0.05 6.12
CA HIS A 124 -10.85 -0.98 6.53
C HIS A 124 -10.39 -1.86 5.37
N PHE A 125 -11.11 -1.85 4.26
CA PHE A 125 -10.92 -2.71 3.10
C PHE A 125 -10.65 -4.17 3.47
N THR A 126 -9.40 -4.62 3.36
CA THR A 126 -8.94 -5.97 3.72
C THR A 126 -7.99 -5.99 4.92
N GLY A 127 -7.77 -4.84 5.57
CA GLY A 127 -6.94 -4.70 6.76
C GLY A 127 -5.44 -4.48 6.49
N ASP A 128 -5.05 -4.18 5.25
CA ASP A 128 -3.65 -4.04 4.85
C ASP A 128 -2.97 -2.89 5.61
N PHE A 129 -3.64 -1.73 5.70
CA PHE A 129 -3.10 -0.57 6.40
C PHE A 129 -3.04 -0.80 7.91
N ASN A 130 -3.97 -1.58 8.47
CA ASN A 130 -3.93 -1.99 9.88
C ASN A 130 -2.70 -2.87 10.15
N ALA A 131 -2.40 -3.83 9.25
CA ALA A 131 -1.23 -4.69 9.37
C ALA A 131 0.08 -3.88 9.26
N ILE A 132 0.13 -2.89 8.35
CA ILE A 132 1.28 -1.99 8.21
C ILE A 132 1.47 -1.12 9.46
N ALA A 133 0.38 -0.57 10.00
CA ALA A 133 0.41 0.18 11.25
C ALA A 133 0.93 -0.67 12.41
N LEU A 134 0.42 -1.90 12.55
CA LEU A 134 0.83 -2.82 13.60
C LEU A 134 2.30 -3.23 13.46
N ALA A 135 2.78 -3.53 12.24
CA ALA A 135 4.18 -3.84 12.00
C ALA A 135 5.10 -2.65 12.33
N ASN A 136 4.73 -1.43 11.92
CA ASN A 136 5.48 -0.21 12.23
C ASN A 136 5.56 0.02 13.75
N ASN A 137 4.43 -0.10 14.43
CA ASN A 137 4.33 0.17 15.87
C ASN A 137 4.95 -0.95 16.71
N LEU A 138 5.00 -2.19 16.21
CA LEU A 138 5.81 -3.26 16.79
C LEU A 138 7.29 -2.86 16.81
N LEU A 139 7.83 -2.35 15.70
CA LEU A 139 9.23 -1.91 15.66
C LEU A 139 9.48 -0.77 16.66
N ALA A 140 8.58 0.20 16.74
CA ALA A 140 8.65 1.27 17.73
C ALA A 140 8.65 0.73 19.18
N ALA A 141 7.77 -0.23 19.48
CA ALA A 141 7.71 -0.87 20.79
C ALA A 141 9.00 -1.65 21.11
N LEU A 142 9.57 -2.38 20.13
CA LEU A 142 10.82 -3.13 20.31
C LEU A 142 12.01 -2.20 20.58
N ILE A 143 12.08 -1.04 19.93
CA ILE A 143 13.12 -0.03 20.19
C ILE A 143 13.07 0.43 21.64
N ASP A 144 11.90 0.87 22.11
CA ASP A 144 11.72 1.39 23.46
C ASP A 144 11.90 0.28 24.53
N ASN A 145 11.45 -0.94 24.24
CA ASN A 145 11.64 -2.11 25.10
C ASN A 145 13.12 -2.49 25.22
N HIS A 146 13.87 -2.46 24.11
CA HIS A 146 15.31 -2.71 24.12
C HIS A 146 16.07 -1.68 24.97
N ILE A 147 15.69 -0.41 24.84
CA ILE A 147 16.25 0.67 25.65
C ILE A 147 15.93 0.45 27.14
N HIS A 148 14.69 0.03 27.45
CA HIS A 148 14.26 -0.25 28.83
C HIS A 148 15.06 -1.41 29.46
N HIS A 149 15.27 -2.49 28.71
CA HIS A 149 15.95 -3.70 29.17
C HIS A 149 17.46 -3.71 28.91
N GLY A 150 18.13 -2.61 29.26
CA GLY A 150 19.59 -2.54 29.32
C GLY A 150 20.28 -1.88 28.12
N ASN A 151 19.56 -1.60 27.03
CA ASN A 151 20.05 -0.85 25.87
C ASN A 151 21.42 -1.34 25.37
N GLU A 152 21.60 -2.66 25.21
CA GLU A 152 22.88 -3.27 24.83
C GLU A 152 23.43 -2.76 23.48
N LEU A 153 22.55 -2.24 22.62
CA LEU A 153 22.90 -1.63 21.33
C LEU A 153 23.36 -0.18 21.47
N ALA A 154 23.36 0.38 22.68
CA ALA A 154 23.75 1.75 23.00
C ALA A 154 23.02 2.82 22.16
N ILE A 155 21.72 2.61 21.92
CA ILE A 155 20.86 3.54 21.18
C ILE A 155 20.84 4.88 21.92
N ASP A 156 21.16 5.97 21.23
CA ASP A 156 20.96 7.32 21.76
C ASP A 156 19.49 7.70 21.56
N ILE A 157 18.74 7.82 22.67
CA ILE A 157 17.30 8.11 22.64
C ILE A 157 16.94 9.41 21.91
N ARG A 158 17.90 10.33 21.74
CA ARG A 158 17.74 11.61 21.01
C ARG A 158 17.91 11.45 19.50
N ARG A 159 18.40 10.29 19.06
CA ARG A 159 18.73 9.95 17.67
C ARG A 159 17.91 8.78 17.15
N VAL A 160 16.81 8.43 17.83
CA VAL A 160 15.80 7.54 17.28
C VAL A 160 15.09 8.29 16.17
N THR A 161 15.16 7.78 14.95
CA THR A 161 14.52 8.36 13.77
C THR A 161 13.18 7.70 13.46
N TRP A 162 12.99 6.47 13.96
CA TRP A 162 11.75 5.73 13.80
C TRP A 162 10.62 6.31 14.64
N LYS A 163 9.53 6.70 13.98
CA LYS A 163 8.30 7.22 14.59
C LYS A 163 7.21 6.15 14.64
N ARG A 164 6.20 6.41 15.48
CA ARG A 164 4.95 5.63 15.50
C ARG A 164 4.03 6.07 14.35
N VAL A 165 2.99 5.30 14.07
CA VAL A 165 2.00 5.65 13.06
C VAL A 165 0.57 5.36 13.49
N MET A 166 -0.36 6.14 12.94
CA MET A 166 -1.80 5.96 13.07
C MET A 166 -2.49 6.44 11.79
N ASP A 167 -3.47 5.70 11.28
CA ASP A 167 -4.16 6.11 10.05
C ASP A 167 -5.31 7.08 10.33
N MET A 168 -5.00 8.17 11.04
CA MET A 168 -5.92 9.24 11.40
C MET A 168 -5.25 10.59 11.19
N ASN A 169 -6.05 11.59 10.84
CA ASN A 169 -5.60 12.97 10.71
C ASN A 169 -5.50 13.65 12.10
N ASP A 170 -4.60 13.15 12.95
CA ASP A 170 -4.39 13.69 14.30
C ASP A 170 -3.15 14.58 14.37
N ARG A 171 -3.37 15.89 14.44
CA ARG A 171 -2.28 16.87 14.54
C ARG A 171 -1.61 16.90 15.92
N ALA A 172 -2.28 16.44 16.97
CA ALA A 172 -1.78 16.52 18.35
C ALA A 172 -0.61 15.54 18.58
N LEU A 173 -0.51 14.49 17.77
CA LEU A 173 0.52 13.46 17.88
C LEU A 173 1.81 13.76 17.09
N ARG A 174 1.91 14.92 16.41
CA ARG A 174 3.09 15.27 15.60
C ARG A 174 4.38 15.35 16.41
N GLU A 175 4.29 15.88 17.62
CA GLU A 175 5.38 16.02 18.57
C GLU A 175 4.87 15.65 19.97
N ILE A 176 5.47 14.62 20.56
CA ILE A 176 5.11 14.12 21.89
C ILE A 176 6.36 13.86 22.72
N ILE A 177 6.16 13.77 24.03
CA ILE A 177 7.09 13.10 24.95
C ILE A 177 6.41 11.81 25.42
N GLN A 178 7.11 10.69 25.34
CA GLN A 178 6.60 9.40 25.80
C GLN A 178 7.42 8.83 26.96
N SER A 179 7.05 7.64 27.43
CA SER A 179 7.76 6.90 28.48
C SER A 179 7.92 7.69 29.78
N ILE A 180 6.87 8.43 30.15
CA ILE A 180 6.78 9.19 31.39
C ILE A 180 6.08 8.37 32.49
N GLY A 181 6.22 8.79 33.76
CA GLY A 181 5.53 8.16 34.89
C GLY A 181 6.39 7.23 35.76
N GLY A 182 7.71 7.34 35.70
CA GLY A 182 8.64 6.67 36.61
C GLY A 182 9.30 5.42 36.02
N VAL A 183 10.06 4.72 36.87
CA VAL A 183 11.01 3.65 36.46
C VAL A 183 10.35 2.52 35.66
N GLY A 184 9.11 2.15 35.98
CA GLY A 184 8.38 1.09 35.29
C GLY A 184 7.94 1.44 33.85
N ASN A 185 8.01 2.71 33.44
CA ASN A 185 7.42 3.19 32.18
C ASN A 185 8.46 3.53 31.09
N GLY A 186 9.74 3.23 31.33
CA GLY A 186 10.83 3.45 30.36
C GLY A 186 11.63 4.74 30.58
N TYR A 187 12.31 5.18 29.52
CA TYR A 187 13.17 6.36 29.53
C TYR A 187 12.52 7.49 28.70
N PRO A 188 12.21 8.65 29.30
CA PRO A 188 11.55 9.74 28.57
C PRO A 188 12.33 10.19 27.34
N ARG A 189 11.65 10.28 26.19
CA ARG A 189 12.21 10.82 24.94
C ARG A 189 11.16 11.53 24.11
N SER A 190 11.63 12.45 23.25
CA SER A 190 10.80 13.01 22.18
C SER A 190 10.48 11.96 21.12
N ASP A 191 9.26 12.00 20.61
CA ASP A 191 8.77 11.14 19.53
C ASP A 191 7.65 11.84 18.76
N GLY A 192 7.05 11.14 17.81
CA GLY A 192 5.85 11.60 17.12
C GLY A 192 5.16 10.48 16.36
N PHE A 193 4.03 10.83 15.77
CA PHE A 193 3.28 9.97 14.87
C PHE A 193 3.25 10.57 13.46
N ASP A 194 3.42 9.70 12.48
CA ASP A 194 3.07 9.98 11.10
C ASP A 194 1.79 9.20 10.71
N ILE A 195 1.18 9.58 9.59
CA ILE A 195 0.07 8.80 9.03
C ILE A 195 0.60 7.49 8.41
N VAL A 196 -0.17 6.40 8.45
CA VAL A 196 0.33 5.05 8.07
C VAL A 196 0.94 5.01 6.67
N VAL A 197 0.36 5.70 5.70
CA VAL A 197 0.86 5.78 4.32
C VAL A 197 2.22 6.49 4.17
N ALA A 198 2.68 7.19 5.21
CA ALA A 198 3.99 7.82 5.29
C ALA A 198 5.08 6.88 5.85
N SER A 199 4.69 5.74 6.44
CA SER A 199 5.63 4.77 7.00
C SER A 199 6.59 4.23 5.93
N GLU A 200 7.86 4.05 6.29
CA GLU A 200 8.82 3.32 5.44
C GLU A 200 8.36 1.87 5.20
N ILE A 201 7.60 1.27 6.14
CA ILE A 201 6.99 -0.05 5.93
C ILE A 201 6.04 -0.04 4.73
N MET A 202 5.26 1.03 4.52
CA MET A 202 4.40 1.15 3.34
C MET A 202 5.24 1.22 2.05
N ALA A 203 6.35 1.97 2.06
CA ALA A 203 7.23 2.07 0.91
C ALA A 203 7.93 0.73 0.59
N ILE A 204 8.42 0.03 1.62
CA ILE A 204 9.02 -1.31 1.50
C ILE A 204 7.98 -2.31 1.01
N PHE A 205 6.78 -2.33 1.59
CA PHE A 205 5.66 -3.18 1.18
C PHE A 205 5.32 -2.99 -0.29
N CYS A 206 5.34 -1.75 -0.78
CA CYS A 206 5.03 -1.48 -2.19
C CYS A 206 6.17 -1.81 -3.14
N LEU A 207 7.43 -1.87 -2.69
CA LEU A 207 8.60 -2.16 -3.53
C LEU A 207 9.11 -3.59 -3.44
N ALA A 208 8.68 -4.36 -2.43
CA ALA A 208 9.10 -5.73 -2.26
C ALA A 208 8.57 -6.63 -3.39
N THR A 209 9.38 -7.56 -3.85
CA THR A 209 9.03 -8.53 -4.92
C THR A 209 8.57 -9.88 -4.38
N SER A 210 8.93 -10.21 -3.13
CA SER A 210 8.50 -11.43 -2.43
C SER A 210 8.47 -11.19 -0.91
N ILE A 211 7.96 -12.18 -0.15
CA ILE A 211 7.98 -12.15 1.32
C ILE A 211 9.41 -12.14 1.87
N GLU A 212 10.33 -12.84 1.21
CA GLU A 212 11.76 -12.87 1.56
C GLU A 212 12.40 -11.49 1.33
N ASP A 213 12.12 -10.87 0.18
CA ASP A 213 12.61 -9.51 -0.12
C ASP A 213 12.01 -8.46 0.84
N LEU A 214 10.72 -8.61 1.19
CA LEU A 214 10.06 -7.80 2.22
C LEU A 214 10.79 -7.91 3.56
N LYS A 215 11.05 -9.13 4.03
CA LYS A 215 11.76 -9.40 5.29
C LYS A 215 13.18 -8.82 5.29
N GLU A 216 13.91 -8.99 4.19
CA GLU A 216 15.27 -8.46 4.04
C GLU A 216 15.28 -6.93 4.11
N LYS A 217 14.37 -6.28 3.37
CA LYS A 217 14.23 -4.81 3.37
C LYS A 217 13.84 -4.28 4.74
N ILE A 218 12.91 -4.93 5.44
CA ILE A 218 12.56 -4.57 6.82
C ILE A 218 13.79 -4.66 7.73
N GLY A 219 14.61 -5.71 7.60
CA GLY A 219 15.83 -5.84 8.39
C GLY A 219 16.84 -4.71 8.19
N LYS A 220 16.85 -4.07 7.02
CA LYS A 220 17.75 -2.98 6.64
C LYS A 220 17.29 -1.58 7.08
N ILE A 221 16.11 -1.46 7.69
CA ILE A 221 15.61 -0.18 8.21
C ILE A 221 16.55 0.36 9.28
N VAL A 222 16.97 1.62 9.14
CA VAL A 222 17.73 2.33 10.18
C VAL A 222 16.74 2.94 11.17
N VAL A 223 16.73 2.43 12.41
CA VAL A 223 15.78 2.87 13.44
C VAL A 223 16.28 4.08 14.23
N GLY A 224 17.58 4.29 14.24
CA GLY A 224 18.24 5.38 14.93
C GLY A 224 19.75 5.19 14.95
N TYR A 225 20.41 5.90 15.86
CA TYR A 225 21.87 5.91 15.92
C TYR A 225 22.38 5.78 17.35
N LYS A 226 23.58 5.20 17.47
CA LYS A 226 24.37 5.21 18.71
C LYS A 226 24.95 6.60 18.96
N ARG A 227 25.59 6.80 20.12
CA ARG A 227 26.25 8.08 20.47
C ARG A 227 27.38 8.44 19.50
N ASP A 228 28.08 7.44 18.97
CA ASP A 228 29.15 7.58 17.97
C ASP A 228 28.62 7.76 16.53
N LYS A 229 27.29 7.84 16.35
CA LYS A 229 26.58 7.96 15.06
C LYS A 229 26.60 6.71 14.19
N THR A 230 26.99 5.55 14.73
CA THR A 230 26.78 4.27 14.04
C THR A 230 25.26 4.00 13.91
N PRO A 231 24.75 3.65 12.72
CA PRO A 231 23.34 3.32 12.54
C PRO A 231 22.99 2.03 13.30
N VAL A 232 21.76 1.96 13.79
CA VAL A 232 21.17 0.75 14.36
C VAL A 232 20.06 0.26 13.43
N LEU A 233 20.12 -0.99 13.04
CA LEU A 233 19.19 -1.61 12.11
C LEU A 233 18.06 -2.36 12.83
N ALA A 234 16.90 -2.46 12.20
CA ALA A 234 15.79 -3.27 12.71
C ALA A 234 16.17 -4.76 12.89
N SER A 235 17.11 -5.27 12.10
CA SER A 235 17.64 -6.63 12.27
C SER A 235 18.44 -6.83 13.56
N GLU A 236 19.09 -5.78 14.08
CA GLU A 236 19.81 -5.85 15.37
C GLU A 236 18.84 -5.97 16.55
N LEU A 237 17.57 -5.58 16.35
CA LEU A 237 16.47 -5.76 17.29
C LEU A 237 15.67 -7.06 17.04
N ASN A 238 16.09 -7.90 16.08
CA ASN A 238 15.39 -9.11 15.66
C ASN A 238 13.92 -8.89 15.23
N ALA A 239 13.57 -7.69 14.76
CA ALA A 239 12.18 -7.29 14.51
C ALA A 239 11.61 -7.83 13.19
N GLN A 240 12.46 -8.02 12.18
CA GLN A 240 12.08 -8.29 10.79
C GLN A 240 11.24 -9.55 10.61
N GLY A 241 11.51 -10.60 11.38
CA GLY A 241 10.72 -11.84 11.32
C GLY A 241 9.27 -11.62 11.78
N ALA A 242 9.10 -11.02 12.96
CA ALA A 242 7.78 -10.77 13.54
C ALA A 242 6.95 -9.79 12.68
N MET A 243 7.58 -8.72 12.18
CA MET A 243 6.93 -7.76 11.29
C MET A 243 6.48 -8.41 9.97
N THR A 244 7.30 -9.30 9.40
CA THR A 244 6.94 -10.03 8.18
C THR A 244 5.73 -10.94 8.40
N VAL A 245 5.64 -11.60 9.57
CA VAL A 245 4.48 -12.44 9.91
C VAL A 245 3.19 -11.62 10.00
N ILE A 246 3.25 -10.43 10.63
CA ILE A 246 2.11 -9.50 10.67
C ILE A 246 1.64 -9.10 9.27
N LEU A 247 2.59 -8.90 8.34
CA LEU A 247 2.31 -8.47 6.97
C LEU A 247 1.98 -9.63 6.01
N LYS A 248 2.05 -10.89 6.47
CA LYS A 248 1.95 -12.08 5.61
C LYS A 248 0.71 -12.06 4.72
N ASP A 249 -0.45 -11.86 5.31
CA ASP A 249 -1.72 -11.89 4.57
C ASP A 249 -1.97 -10.54 3.87
N ALA A 250 -1.56 -9.43 4.50
CA ALA A 250 -1.64 -8.12 3.91
C ALA A 250 -0.92 -8.06 2.55
N PHE A 251 0.23 -8.72 2.41
CA PHE A 251 1.07 -8.70 1.20
C PHE A 251 0.44 -9.37 -0.03
N GLN A 252 -0.69 -10.06 0.13
CA GLN A 252 -1.46 -10.62 -0.98
C GLN A 252 -2.34 -9.54 -1.65
N PRO A 253 -2.27 -9.34 -2.98
CA PRO A 253 -3.08 -8.34 -3.69
C PRO A 253 -4.59 -8.52 -3.51
N ASN A 254 -5.31 -7.42 -3.37
CA ASN A 254 -6.77 -7.43 -3.20
C ASN A 254 -7.47 -7.26 -4.55
N LEU A 255 -8.18 -8.30 -4.99
CA LEU A 255 -9.03 -8.30 -6.16
C LEU A 255 -10.39 -7.66 -5.84
N VAL A 256 -10.76 -6.71 -6.68
CA VAL A 256 -12.05 -6.01 -6.73
C VAL A 256 -12.44 -5.78 -8.19
N GLN A 257 -13.43 -4.93 -8.45
CA GLN A 257 -13.93 -4.69 -9.80
C GLN A 257 -14.35 -3.23 -10.02
N THR A 258 -14.43 -2.81 -11.27
CA THR A 258 -15.06 -1.53 -11.65
C THR A 258 -16.58 -1.65 -11.68
N LEU A 259 -17.27 -0.52 -11.90
CA LEU A 259 -18.71 -0.50 -12.16
C LEU A 259 -19.11 -1.37 -13.36
N GLU A 260 -18.25 -1.50 -14.37
CA GLU A 260 -18.43 -2.37 -15.54
C GLU A 260 -17.86 -3.79 -15.35
N ASN A 261 -17.55 -4.15 -14.10
CA ASN A 261 -16.99 -5.45 -13.71
C ASN A 261 -15.61 -5.74 -14.32
N THR A 262 -14.82 -4.72 -14.66
CA THR A 262 -13.39 -4.88 -15.02
C THR A 262 -12.61 -5.28 -13.78
N PRO A 263 -11.79 -6.35 -13.82
CA PRO A 263 -11.00 -6.76 -12.66
C PRO A 263 -9.93 -5.71 -12.31
N ALA A 264 -9.83 -5.39 -11.02
CA ALA A 264 -8.88 -4.41 -10.52
C ALA A 264 -8.17 -4.92 -9.26
N PHE A 265 -6.87 -4.66 -9.15
CA PHE A 265 -6.13 -4.78 -7.90
C PHE A 265 -6.05 -3.43 -7.20
N ILE A 266 -6.33 -3.41 -5.90
CA ILE A 266 -6.03 -2.30 -5.00
C ILE A 266 -5.05 -2.80 -3.96
N HIS A 267 -3.82 -2.29 -3.94
CA HIS A 267 -2.80 -2.82 -3.03
C HIS A 267 -1.65 -1.85 -2.77
N GLY A 268 -1.46 -1.52 -1.49
CA GLY A 268 -0.48 -0.54 -1.04
C GLY A 268 -0.86 0.90 -1.43
N GLY A 269 -0.25 1.89 -0.78
CA GLY A 269 -0.58 3.30 -1.02
C GLY A 269 0.40 4.25 -0.36
N PRO A 270 1.68 4.30 -0.78
CA PRO A 270 2.66 5.19 -0.19
C PRO A 270 2.41 6.63 -0.66
N PHE A 271 2.91 7.58 0.14
CA PHE A 271 3.06 8.95 -0.33
C PHE A 271 3.94 9.06 -1.58
N ALA A 272 3.69 10.11 -2.36
CA ALA A 272 4.39 10.39 -3.62
C ALA A 272 5.43 11.52 -3.50
N ASN A 273 5.58 12.13 -2.32
CA ASN A 273 6.61 13.12 -2.01
C ASN A 273 7.82 12.47 -1.32
N ILE A 274 7.63 11.93 -0.11
CA ILE A 274 8.66 11.24 0.68
C ILE A 274 8.91 9.80 0.24
N ALA A 275 8.01 9.25 -0.58
CA ALA A 275 8.14 7.93 -1.20
C ALA A 275 7.75 8.01 -2.68
N HIS A 276 7.54 6.85 -3.31
CA HIS A 276 7.44 6.71 -4.76
C HIS A 276 6.00 6.76 -5.32
N GLY A 277 4.97 6.80 -4.48
CA GLY A 277 3.61 7.11 -4.91
C GLY A 277 2.91 6.10 -5.81
N CYS A 278 3.31 4.82 -5.81
CA CYS A 278 2.74 3.78 -6.67
C CYS A 278 2.07 2.68 -5.84
N ASN A 279 1.14 1.92 -6.44
CA ASN A 279 0.67 0.65 -5.87
C ASN A 279 1.81 -0.39 -5.86
N SER A 280 1.61 -1.52 -5.18
CA SER A 280 2.70 -2.47 -5.01
C SER A 280 3.22 -3.09 -6.32
N VAL A 281 4.51 -3.43 -6.31
CA VAL A 281 5.16 -4.21 -7.36
C VAL A 281 4.44 -5.55 -7.55
N VAL A 282 4.18 -6.28 -6.45
CA VAL A 282 3.48 -7.58 -6.48
C VAL A 282 2.14 -7.50 -7.21
N ALA A 283 1.31 -6.48 -6.96
CA ALA A 283 0.02 -6.35 -7.64
C ALA A 283 0.21 -6.08 -9.14
N THR A 284 1.19 -5.24 -9.49
CA THR A 284 1.45 -4.86 -10.89
C THR A 284 2.00 -6.04 -11.69
N THR A 285 3.01 -6.74 -11.17
CA THR A 285 3.60 -7.91 -11.83
C THR A 285 2.59 -9.06 -11.93
N SER A 286 1.77 -9.26 -10.90
CA SER A 286 0.69 -10.26 -10.91
C SER A 286 -0.37 -9.96 -11.96
N ALA A 287 -0.82 -8.69 -12.07
CA ALA A 287 -1.75 -8.29 -13.11
C ALA A 287 -1.19 -8.54 -14.51
N MET A 288 0.11 -8.31 -14.73
CA MET A 288 0.75 -8.54 -16.04
C MET A 288 0.82 -10.03 -16.41
N LYS A 289 0.81 -10.93 -15.42
CA LYS A 289 0.70 -12.38 -15.66
C LYS A 289 -0.74 -12.84 -15.94
N LEU A 290 -1.74 -12.04 -15.57
CA LEU A 290 -3.17 -12.37 -15.68
C LEU A 290 -3.86 -11.72 -16.89
N ALA A 291 -3.37 -10.57 -17.36
CA ALA A 291 -3.99 -9.81 -18.42
C ALA A 291 -2.99 -9.31 -19.49
N ASP A 292 -3.52 -9.01 -20.67
CA ASP A 292 -2.73 -8.54 -21.81
C ASP A 292 -2.43 -7.05 -21.71
N TYR A 293 -3.28 -6.29 -21.00
CA TYR A 293 -3.09 -4.86 -20.72
C TYR A 293 -3.28 -4.59 -19.23
N VAL A 294 -2.32 -3.91 -18.62
CA VAL A 294 -2.39 -3.49 -17.22
C VAL A 294 -2.30 -1.98 -17.15
N VAL A 295 -3.38 -1.36 -16.71
CA VAL A 295 -3.44 0.08 -16.50
C VAL A 295 -3.14 0.38 -15.04
N THR A 296 -2.12 1.18 -14.78
CA THR A 296 -1.75 1.62 -13.43
C THR A 296 -1.46 3.11 -13.41
N GLU A 297 -1.19 3.66 -12.24
CA GLU A 297 -0.94 5.09 -12.07
C GLU A 297 0.11 5.38 -10.99
N ALA A 298 0.61 6.61 -11.00
CA ALA A 298 1.48 7.14 -9.95
C ALA A 298 0.92 8.47 -9.40
N GLY A 299 1.13 8.74 -8.10
CA GLY A 299 0.66 9.95 -7.42
C GLY A 299 1.28 11.26 -7.93
N PHE A 300 0.63 12.40 -7.70
CA PHE A 300 1.03 13.72 -8.25
C PHE A 300 1.08 13.76 -9.79
N GLY A 301 1.84 14.71 -10.37
CA GLY A 301 2.07 14.82 -11.81
C GLY A 301 3.25 13.97 -12.27
N ALA A 302 3.56 14.04 -13.57
CA ALA A 302 4.63 13.27 -14.19
C ALA A 302 6.04 13.61 -13.66
N ASP A 303 6.23 14.86 -13.22
CA ASP A 303 7.43 15.39 -12.58
C ASP A 303 7.82 14.68 -11.28
N LEU A 304 6.86 14.08 -10.58
CA LEU A 304 7.08 13.32 -9.36
C LEU A 304 6.68 11.85 -9.50
N GLY A 305 5.43 11.59 -9.87
CA GLY A 305 4.88 10.24 -9.90
C GLY A 305 5.49 9.38 -10.99
N ALA A 306 5.50 9.88 -12.23
CA ALA A 306 6.00 9.10 -13.36
C ALA A 306 7.52 8.92 -13.30
N GLU A 307 8.26 9.97 -12.92
CA GLU A 307 9.70 9.87 -12.63
C GLU A 307 9.98 8.74 -11.62
N LYS A 308 9.35 8.77 -10.44
CA LYS A 308 9.55 7.73 -9.42
C LYS A 308 9.03 6.35 -9.83
N PHE A 309 7.99 6.29 -10.64
CA PHE A 309 7.53 5.02 -11.22
C PHE A 309 8.64 4.40 -12.09
N ILE A 310 9.27 5.18 -12.95
CA ILE A 310 10.32 4.70 -13.86
C ILE A 310 11.64 4.46 -13.09
N ASP A 311 12.12 5.47 -12.40
CA ASP A 311 13.46 5.50 -11.81
C ASP A 311 13.59 4.74 -10.49
N ILE A 312 12.47 4.45 -9.81
CA ILE A 312 12.44 3.64 -8.59
C ILE A 312 11.72 2.32 -8.82
N LYS A 313 10.41 2.34 -9.15
CA LYS A 313 9.61 1.11 -9.23
C LYS A 313 10.10 0.22 -10.37
N CYS A 314 10.11 0.69 -11.63
CA CYS A 314 10.57 -0.09 -12.79
C CYS A 314 12.06 -0.46 -12.72
N ARG A 315 12.90 0.44 -12.20
CA ARG A 315 14.33 0.15 -12.01
C ARG A 315 14.56 -1.00 -11.04
N LYS A 316 13.84 -1.04 -9.90
CA LYS A 316 14.01 -2.06 -8.87
C LYS A 316 13.29 -3.37 -9.19
N SER A 317 12.16 -3.33 -9.88
CA SER A 317 11.35 -4.52 -10.18
C SER A 317 11.61 -5.13 -11.55
N GLY A 318 12.28 -4.40 -12.45
CA GLY A 318 12.48 -4.83 -13.83
C GLY A 318 11.29 -4.60 -14.76
N LEU A 319 10.19 -3.98 -14.28
CA LEU A 319 9.03 -3.63 -15.11
C LEU A 319 9.41 -2.73 -16.29
N ARG A 320 8.72 -2.90 -17.42
CA ARG A 320 8.90 -2.14 -18.66
C ARG A 320 7.56 -1.83 -19.30
#